data_AF-A0A969D5D9-F1
#
_entry.id   AF-A0A969D5D9-F1
#
_cell.length_a   1.000
_cell.length_b   1.000
_cell.length_c   1.000
_cell.angle_alpha   90.00
_cell.angle_beta   90.00
_cell.angle_gamma   90.00
#
_symmetry.space_group_name_H-M   'P 1'
#
loop_
_entity.id
_entity.type
_entity.pdbx_description
1 polymer ?
#
loop_
_entity_poly.entity_id
_entity_poly.type
_entity_poly.pdbx_seq_one_letter_code
_entity_poly.pdbx_strand_id
1 'polypeptide(L)' 'RVFMLYDDCPALVYGPKSENYHGFDERVFLPSVKRVTAAIALFIAEWCGVEEA' A
#
# COMPACT_ATOMS: atom_id res chain seq x y z
N ARG A 1 -12.86 10.21 8.91
CA ARG A 1 -12.71 11.29 7.90
C ARG A 1 -12.40 10.63 6.56
N VAL A 2 -12.98 11.12 5.46
CA VAL A 2 -12.67 10.62 4.11
C VAL A 2 -11.73 11.63 3.46
N PHE A 3 -10.42 11.46 3.70
CA PHE A 3 -9.39 12.42 3.30
C PHE A 3 -9.39 12.69 1.80
N MET A 4 -9.64 11.65 0.99
CA MET A 4 -9.72 11.78 -0.47
C MET A 4 -10.86 12.69 -0.97
N LEU A 5 -11.97 12.83 -0.23
CA LEU A 5 -13.17 13.56 -0.68
C LEU A 5 -13.37 14.92 -0.01
N TYR A 6 -12.93 15.07 1.24
CA TYR A 6 -13.29 16.22 2.08
C TYR A 6 -12.08 16.95 2.69
N ASP A 7 -10.87 16.62 2.25
CA ASP A 7 -9.64 17.25 2.69
C ASP A 7 -8.77 17.58 1.47
N ASP A 8 -7.89 18.57 1.57
CA ASP A 8 -6.92 18.91 0.51
C ASP A 8 -5.70 17.99 0.63
N CYS A 9 -5.96 16.68 0.65
CA CYS A 9 -4.97 15.66 0.91
C CYS A 9 -5.00 14.60 -0.20
N PRO A 10 -3.97 14.53 -1.05
CA PRO A 10 -3.82 13.43 -1.99
C PRO A 10 -3.79 12.09 -1.25
N ALA A 11 -4.64 11.15 -1.65
CA ALA A 11 -4.75 9.84 -1.03
C ALA A 11 -4.56 8.73 -2.07
N LEU A 12 -3.96 7.62 -1.66
CA LEU A 12 -3.73 6.44 -2.49
C LEU A 12 -4.23 5.19 -1.75
N VAL A 13 -4.94 4.32 -2.47
CA VAL A 13 -5.27 2.97 -2.02
C VAL A 13 -4.54 1.99 -2.93
N TYR A 14 -3.47 1.39 -2.40
CA TYR A 14 -2.60 0.46 -3.13
C TYR A 14 -2.24 -0.72 -2.24
N GLY A 15 -2.34 -1.95 -2.77
CA GLY A 15 -2.21 -3.16 -1.97
C GLY A 15 -1.89 -4.42 -2.80
N PRO A 16 -1.65 -5.56 -2.12
CA PRO A 16 -1.30 -6.83 -2.75
C PRO A 16 -2.49 -7.48 -3.46
N LYS A 17 -2.20 -8.45 -4.32
CA LYS A 17 -3.22 -9.26 -4.99
C LYS A 17 -3.82 -10.25 -3.98
N SER A 18 -5.12 -10.14 -3.73
CA SER A 18 -5.86 -11.05 -2.85
C SER A 18 -7.13 -11.56 -3.53
N GLU A 19 -7.69 -12.65 -2.98
CA GLU A 19 -8.87 -13.35 -3.48
C GLU A 19 -9.83 -13.66 -2.32
N ASN A 20 -11.12 -13.78 -2.65
CA ASN A 20 -12.19 -14.15 -1.70
C ASN A 20 -12.33 -13.20 -0.49
N TYR A 21 -12.27 -11.88 -0.72
CA TYR A 21 -12.47 -10.89 0.34
C TYR A 21 -13.75 -11.16 1.14
N HIS A 22 -13.62 -11.22 2.46
CA HIS A 22 -14.70 -11.51 3.41
C HIS A 22 -15.31 -12.92 3.28
N GLY A 23 -14.60 -13.88 2.68
CA GLY A 23 -15.02 -15.27 2.50
C GLY A 23 -14.23 -16.28 3.33
N PHE A 24 -14.70 -17.53 3.39
CA PHE A 24 -14.02 -18.60 4.14
C PHE A 24 -12.59 -18.87 3.66
N ASP A 25 -12.35 -18.83 2.36
CA ASP A 25 -11.04 -19.07 1.74
C ASP A 25 -10.33 -17.76 1.33
N GLU A 26 -10.49 -16.70 2.14
CA GLU A 26 -9.77 -15.45 1.96
C GLU A 26 -8.26 -15.68 2.01
N ARG A 27 -7.55 -15.17 0.99
CA ARG A 27 -6.10 -15.38 0.86
C ARG A 27 -5.42 -14.29 0.05
N VAL A 28 -4.11 -14.19 0.24
CA VAL A 28 -3.25 -13.23 -0.47
C VAL A 28 -2.10 -13.94 -1.19
N PHE A 29 -1.69 -13.40 -2.34
CA PHE A 29 -0.55 -13.92 -3.09
C PHE A 29 0.78 -13.38 -2.54
N LEU A 30 1.52 -14.20 -1.80
CA LEU A 30 2.75 -13.78 -1.08
C LEU A 30 3.81 -13.07 -1.94
N PRO A 31 4.09 -13.47 -3.19
CA PRO A 31 5.00 -12.70 -4.05
C PRO A 31 4.53 -11.27 -4.32
N SER A 32 3.21 -11.03 -4.38
CA SER A 32 2.69 -9.66 -4.51
C SER A 32 2.85 -8.87 -3.22
N VAL A 33 2.72 -9.50 -2.04
CA VAL A 33 2.99 -8.85 -0.75
C VAL A 33 4.41 -8.33 -0.72
N LYS A 34 5.39 -9.18 -1.01
CA LYS A 34 6.82 -8.79 -1.04
C LYS A 34 7.08 -7.62 -1.99
N ARG A 35 6.47 -7.64 -3.18
CA ARG A 35 6.60 -6.57 -4.17
C ARG A 35 5.97 -5.26 -3.69
N VAL A 36 4.76 -5.33 -3.12
CA VAL A 36 4.06 -4.14 -2.61
C VAL A 36 4.79 -3.54 -1.41
N THR A 37 5.37 -4.37 -0.52
CA THR A 37 6.24 -3.88 0.55
C THR A 37 7.42 -3.09 0.00
N ALA A 38 8.12 -3.62 -1.01
CA ALA A 38 9.22 -2.92 -1.65
C ALA A 38 8.77 -1.61 -2.32
N ALA A 39 7.63 -1.63 -3.02
CA ALA A 39 7.08 -0.45 -3.67
C ALA A 39 6.72 0.66 -2.67
N ILE A 40 6.10 0.31 -1.54
CA ILE A 40 5.77 1.27 -0.47
C ILE A 40 7.05 1.81 0.18
N ALA A 41 8.04 0.95 0.45
CA ALA A 41 9.31 1.38 1.02
C ALA A 41 10.05 2.37 0.10
N LEU A 42 10.13 2.07 -1.20
CA LEU A 42 10.75 2.94 -2.20
C LEU A 42 9.95 4.24 -2.37
N PHE A 43 8.63 4.18 -2.41
CA PHE A 43 7.77 5.37 -2.46
C PHE A 43 8.03 6.30 -1.27
N ILE A 44 8.11 5.75 -0.05
CA ILE A 44 8.41 6.54 1.16
C ILE A 44 9.81 7.14 1.07
N ALA A 45 10.82 6.35 0.67
CA ALA A 45 12.19 6.81 0.57
C ALA A 45 12.34 7.96 -0.45
N GLU A 46 11.66 7.86 -1.60
CA GLU A 46 11.69 8.91 -2.64
C GLU A 46 10.83 10.12 -2.26
N TRP A 47 9.65 9.91 -1.66
CA TRP A 47 8.72 10.99 -1.34
C TRP A 47 9.15 11.81 -0.13
N CYS A 48 9.60 11.16 0.93
CA CYS A 48 10.00 11.81 2.18
C CYS A 48 11.50 12.14 2.23
N GLY A 49 12.32 11.45 1.44
CA GLY A 49 13.76 11.40 1.63
C GLY A 49 14.18 10.42 2.74
N VAL A 50 15.48 10.11 2.80
CA VAL A 50 16.12 9.29 3.84
C VAL A 50 17.36 10.01 4.37
N GLU A 51 17.71 9.76 5.63
CA GLU A 51 18.97 10.22 6.21
C GLU A 51 20.14 9.38 5.69
N GLU A 52 21.34 9.96 5.71
CA GLU A 52 22.58 9.25 5.40
C GLU A 52 22.83 8.11 6.41
N ALA A 53 23.50 7.06 5.95
CA ALA A 53 23.75 5.84 6.72
C ALA A 53 24.84 5.98 7.79
#